data_AF-A0AAU9TWA0-F1
#
_entry.id   AF-A0AAU9TWA0-F1
#
_cell.length_a   1.000
_cell.length_b   1.000
_cell.length_c   1.000
_cell.angle_alpha   90.00
_cell.angle_beta   90.00
_cell.angle_gamma   90.00
#
_symmetry.space_group_name_H-M   'P 1'
#
loop_
_entity.id
_entity.type
_entity.pdbx_description
1 polymer ?
#
loop_
_entity_poly.entity_id
_entity_poly.type
_entity_poly.pdbx_seq_one_letter_code
_entity_poly.pdbx_strand_id
1 'polypeptide(L)'
;MEKKLVKNCNKKVLSSVKLPPITKNNDRDVRTILDVDSQYFSLVEGRPIKINKSISKYKQNIREIALKRTLRGFITDEILRINREIETERKIYFTVSKHFDEYQHSFDKFLAYDNNKTIAIMKKSDNLAKELTSETEEHKQANFELATIKSKLQYINETLQILLSFQNFLYKAAPILWQDKYNVNLNPEHFEILSMDSDIFIKIDINIIQERLNKLPPPRLYFETPVQLLVVFDLLEKQNLNYLLVTEELNMEKNKFLKSLGLLKRLLGQELEYIKEKIRKIEEIIAWNEHREIELKDVFFRILEDKIQYLVSSETVLQIFNNVEFTYEHVIATNDANLSSLDMTLSLEREYDNLMLDLSAFDLDVIKSIERETYENEAKEIKQAEDASKILKDIHKLSKRLTSSFEPIRKRSNDS
;
A
#
# COMPACT_ATOMS: atom_id res chain seq x y z
N MET A 1 -47.18 -19.99 -69.99
CA MET A 1 -48.59 -19.75 -69.62
C MET A 1 -48.64 -18.28 -69.22
N GLU A 2 -49.26 -17.37 -69.97
CA GLU A 2 -50.70 -17.13 -70.00
C GLU A 2 -51.13 -16.62 -71.38
N LYS A 3 -52.26 -17.12 -71.87
CA LYS A 3 -52.94 -16.70 -73.09
C LYS A 3 -53.96 -15.60 -72.74
N LYS A 4 -53.87 -14.43 -73.38
CA LYS A 4 -55.01 -13.50 -73.56
C LYS A 4 -54.95 -12.98 -74.99
N LEU A 5 -55.64 -13.66 -75.91
CA LEU A 5 -56.98 -13.33 -76.40
C LEU A 5 -57.01 -12.03 -77.22
N VAL A 6 -56.73 -12.22 -78.50
CA VAL A 6 -57.04 -11.33 -79.62
C VAL A 6 -58.55 -11.04 -79.63
N LYS A 7 -58.93 -9.77 -79.51
CA LYS A 7 -60.29 -9.29 -79.77
C LYS A 7 -60.33 -8.59 -81.12
N ASN A 8 -60.88 -9.32 -82.09
CA ASN A 8 -61.51 -8.77 -83.30
C ASN A 8 -62.72 -7.91 -82.93
N CYS A 9 -63.14 -7.06 -83.89
CA CYS A 9 -64.37 -6.23 -84.03
C CYS A 9 -64.00 -4.73 -84.14
N ASN A 10 -64.40 -3.92 -85.12
CA ASN A 10 -65.31 -4.08 -86.26
C ASN A 10 -64.90 -3.04 -87.31
N LYS A 11 -64.66 -3.48 -88.55
CA LYS A 11 -64.63 -2.61 -89.74
C LYS A 11 -66.05 -2.07 -89.94
N LYS A 12 -66.27 -0.77 -89.72
CA LYS A 12 -67.50 -0.10 -90.15
C LYS A 12 -67.48 0.00 -91.67
N VAL A 13 -68.45 -0.67 -92.26
CA VAL A 13 -68.78 -0.72 -93.67
C VAL A 13 -69.33 0.64 -94.12
N LEU A 14 -68.69 1.19 -95.17
CA LEU A 14 -69.28 1.84 -96.34
C LEU A 14 -70.73 2.40 -96.19
N SER A 15 -70.86 3.72 -96.17
CA SER A 15 -72.05 4.41 -96.68
C SER A 15 -72.02 4.37 -98.21
N SER A 16 -72.73 3.38 -98.75
CA SER A 16 -73.35 3.30 -100.07
C SER A 16 -73.25 4.53 -100.99
N VAL A 17 -72.32 4.49 -101.94
CA VAL A 17 -72.57 4.98 -103.31
C VAL A 17 -72.49 3.75 -104.20
N LYS A 18 -73.65 3.30 -104.70
CA LYS A 18 -73.74 2.18 -105.64
C LYS A 18 -73.14 2.62 -106.98
N LEU A 19 -71.92 2.22 -107.26
CA LEU A 19 -71.39 2.20 -108.63
C LEU A 19 -72.07 1.04 -109.38
N PRO A 20 -72.52 1.24 -110.63
CA PRO A 20 -73.13 0.18 -111.42
C PRO A 20 -72.12 -0.96 -111.66
N PRO A 21 -72.59 -2.22 -111.83
CA PRO A 21 -71.71 -3.34 -112.07
C PRO A 21 -70.95 -3.14 -113.38
N ILE A 22 -69.63 -3.26 -113.32
CA ILE A 22 -68.77 -3.32 -114.51
C ILE A 22 -69.07 -4.66 -115.20
N THR A 23 -69.96 -4.63 -116.19
CA THR A 23 -70.10 -5.71 -117.16
C THR A 23 -68.77 -5.84 -117.89
N LYS A 24 -68.18 -7.05 -117.86
CA LYS A 24 -67.04 -7.42 -118.69
C LYS A 24 -67.48 -7.37 -120.16
N ASN A 25 -67.28 -6.23 -120.81
CA ASN A 25 -67.30 -6.16 -122.26
C ASN A 25 -65.87 -6.34 -122.74
N ASN A 26 -65.61 -7.55 -123.24
CA ASN A 26 -64.59 -7.77 -124.25
C ASN A 26 -65.04 -6.98 -125.48
N ASP A 27 -64.35 -5.89 -125.79
CA ASP A 27 -63.98 -5.57 -127.17
C ASP A 27 -62.94 -4.45 -127.16
N ARG A 28 -61.88 -4.69 -127.92
CA ARG A 28 -60.83 -3.73 -128.20
C ARG A 28 -61.44 -2.66 -129.11
N ASP A 29 -61.78 -1.52 -128.54
CA ASP A 29 -61.91 -0.28 -129.31
C ASP A 29 -61.42 0.89 -128.45
N VAL A 30 -60.19 1.30 -128.70
CA VAL A 30 -59.63 2.57 -128.25
C VAL A 30 -60.38 3.65 -129.03
N ARG A 31 -61.44 4.20 -128.43
CA ARG A 31 -62.23 5.28 -129.05
C ARG A 31 -61.37 6.53 -129.16
N THR A 32 -61.05 6.94 -130.38
CA THR A 32 -60.26 8.14 -130.67
C THR A 32 -61.14 9.27 -131.18
N ILE A 33 -60.61 10.49 -131.34
CA ILE A 33 -61.35 11.73 -131.65
C ILE A 33 -62.09 11.68 -133.02
N LEU A 34 -62.01 10.58 -133.76
CA LEU A 34 -62.65 10.36 -135.07
C LEU A 34 -63.84 9.39 -135.05
N ASP A 35 -64.17 8.76 -133.92
CA ASP A 35 -65.32 7.86 -133.83
C ASP A 35 -66.60 8.66 -133.55
N VAL A 36 -67.34 8.99 -134.61
CA VAL A 36 -68.67 9.60 -134.52
C VAL A 36 -69.70 8.51 -134.27
N ASP A 37 -70.51 8.67 -133.22
CA ASP A 37 -71.58 7.75 -132.83
C ASP A 37 -72.48 7.40 -134.04
N SER A 38 -72.71 6.11 -134.28
CA SER A 38 -73.54 5.60 -135.39
C SER A 38 -74.96 6.19 -135.40
N GLN A 39 -75.46 6.63 -134.24
CA GLN A 39 -76.77 7.29 -134.13
C GLN A 39 -76.73 8.81 -134.39
N TYR A 40 -75.54 9.42 -134.46
CA TYR A 40 -75.39 10.86 -134.69
C TYR A 40 -75.92 11.28 -136.06
N PHE A 41 -75.62 10.52 -137.11
CA PHE A 41 -76.14 10.81 -138.46
C PHE A 41 -77.61 10.43 -138.62
N SER A 42 -78.08 9.40 -137.89
CA SER A 42 -79.47 8.96 -137.93
C SER A 42 -80.45 9.97 -137.30
N LEU A 43 -79.97 10.87 -136.43
CA LEU A 43 -80.74 12.00 -135.88
C LEU A 43 -80.77 13.24 -136.80
N VAL A 44 -79.91 13.29 -137.83
CA VAL A 44 -79.68 14.48 -138.68
C VAL A 44 -80.28 14.31 -140.09
N GLU A 45 -80.54 13.09 -140.56
CA GLU A 45 -81.26 12.85 -141.82
C GLU A 45 -82.78 13.08 -141.65
N GLY A 46 -83.33 14.07 -142.37
CA GLY A 46 -84.78 14.25 -142.52
C GLY A 46 -85.42 15.36 -141.66
N ARG A 47 -84.67 16.05 -140.78
CA ARG A 47 -85.14 17.31 -140.18
C ARG A 47 -84.35 18.48 -140.77
N PRO A 48 -85.00 19.45 -141.45
CA PRO A 48 -84.31 20.63 -141.94
C PRO A 48 -83.70 21.36 -140.74
N ILE A 49 -82.37 21.43 -140.70
CA ILE A 49 -81.65 22.33 -139.80
C ILE A 49 -82.18 23.72 -140.15
N LYS A 50 -83.08 24.26 -139.33
CA LYS A 50 -83.59 25.62 -139.50
C LYS A 50 -82.36 26.53 -139.51
N ILE A 51 -82.00 27.03 -140.68
CA ILE A 51 -80.98 28.06 -140.86
C ILE A 51 -81.55 29.27 -140.12
N ASN A 52 -81.18 29.43 -138.85
CA ASN A 52 -81.54 30.60 -138.07
C ASN A 52 -80.86 31.78 -138.76
N LYS A 53 -81.62 32.51 -139.59
CA LYS A 53 -81.20 33.73 -140.29
C LYS A 53 -80.86 34.89 -139.34
N SER A 54 -80.83 34.67 -138.02
CA SER A 54 -80.34 35.65 -137.06
C SER A 54 -78.83 35.51 -136.86
N ILE A 55 -78.08 36.37 -137.55
CA ILE A 55 -76.63 36.60 -137.33
C ILE A 55 -76.30 36.72 -135.83
N SER A 56 -77.23 37.27 -135.03
CA SER A 56 -77.10 37.37 -133.57
C SER A 56 -76.92 36.01 -132.86
N LYS A 57 -77.76 35.00 -133.15
CA LYS A 57 -77.62 33.66 -132.54
C LYS A 57 -76.35 32.95 -132.99
N TYR A 58 -75.93 33.13 -134.24
CA TYR A 58 -74.66 32.60 -134.73
C TYR A 58 -73.46 33.26 -134.03
N LYS A 59 -73.45 34.59 -133.90
CA LYS A 59 -72.44 35.33 -133.12
C LYS A 59 -72.43 34.88 -131.66
N GLN A 60 -73.58 34.61 -131.06
CA GLN A 60 -73.69 34.11 -129.69
C GLN A 60 -73.17 32.67 -129.55
N ASN A 61 -73.51 31.78 -130.47
CA ASN A 61 -72.98 30.41 -130.49
C ASN A 61 -71.46 30.39 -130.72
N ILE A 62 -70.91 31.22 -131.61
CA ILE A 62 -69.46 31.35 -131.78
C ILE A 62 -68.80 31.86 -130.50
N ARG A 63 -69.39 32.87 -129.85
CA ARG A 63 -68.90 33.37 -128.56
C ARG A 63 -68.95 32.30 -127.49
N GLU A 64 -70.03 31.53 -127.40
CA GLU A 64 -70.15 30.41 -126.45
C GLU A 64 -69.16 29.28 -126.75
N ILE A 65 -68.93 28.95 -128.02
CA ILE A 65 -67.92 27.95 -128.42
C ILE A 65 -66.52 28.46 -128.08
N ALA A 66 -66.22 29.74 -128.36
CA ALA A 66 -64.96 30.37 -128.01
C ALA A 66 -64.75 30.38 -126.48
N LEU A 67 -65.77 30.77 -125.70
CA LEU A 67 -65.75 30.75 -124.24
C LEU A 67 -65.58 29.34 -123.68
N LYS A 68 -66.28 28.34 -124.23
CA LYS A 68 -66.10 26.93 -123.82
C LYS A 68 -64.71 26.42 -124.17
N ARG A 69 -64.13 26.86 -125.29
CA ARG A 69 -62.77 26.49 -125.70
C ARG A 69 -61.71 27.15 -124.82
N THR A 70 -61.86 28.42 -124.48
CA THR A 70 -60.96 29.11 -123.54
C THR A 70 -61.08 28.54 -122.14
N LEU A 71 -62.31 28.27 -121.66
CA LEU A 71 -62.55 27.63 -120.38
C LEU A 71 -61.96 26.22 -120.34
N ARG A 72 -62.12 25.43 -121.40
CA ARG A 72 -61.50 24.11 -121.52
C ARG A 72 -59.98 24.21 -121.45
N GLY A 73 -59.39 25.16 -122.18
CA GLY A 73 -57.95 25.43 -122.13
C GLY A 73 -57.46 25.78 -120.72
N PHE A 74 -58.17 26.68 -120.05
CA PHE A 74 -57.89 27.06 -118.66
C PHE A 74 -57.98 25.86 -117.72
N ILE A 75 -59.05 25.06 -117.79
CA ILE A 75 -59.20 23.85 -116.97
C ILE A 75 -58.10 22.84 -117.26
N THR A 76 -57.73 22.64 -118.54
CA THR A 76 -56.63 21.73 -118.88
C THR A 76 -55.28 22.20 -118.34
N ASP A 77 -55.02 23.51 -118.35
CA ASP A 77 -53.80 24.09 -117.79
C ASP A 77 -53.76 23.98 -116.27
N GLU A 78 -54.89 24.20 -115.59
CA GLU A 78 -55.04 23.98 -114.14
C GLU A 78 -54.81 22.52 -113.76
N ILE A 79 -55.40 21.58 -114.50
CA ILE A 79 -55.16 20.14 -114.32
C ILE A 79 -53.67 19.82 -114.51
N LEU A 80 -53.04 20.42 -115.52
CA LEU A 80 -51.62 20.21 -115.79
C LEU A 80 -50.73 20.79 -114.68
N ARG A 81 -51.07 21.96 -114.12
CA ARG A 81 -50.38 22.55 -112.96
C ARG A 81 -50.48 21.63 -111.74
N ILE A 82 -51.68 21.19 -111.39
CA ILE A 82 -51.92 20.28 -110.26
C ILE A 82 -51.15 18.98 -110.46
N ASN A 83 -51.15 18.41 -111.68
CA ASN A 83 -50.41 17.18 -111.95
C ASN A 83 -48.90 17.36 -111.77
N ARG A 84 -48.34 18.50 -112.18
CA ARG A 84 -46.92 18.83 -111.95
C ARG A 84 -46.61 18.96 -110.46
N GLU A 85 -47.46 19.66 -109.70
CA GLU A 85 -47.31 19.81 -108.25
C GLU A 85 -47.34 18.45 -107.55
N ILE A 86 -48.35 17.61 -107.85
CA ILE A 86 -48.44 16.24 -107.34
C ILE A 86 -47.20 15.42 -107.69
N GLU A 87 -46.65 15.57 -108.90
CA GLU A 87 -45.44 14.86 -109.29
C GLU A 87 -44.22 15.31 -108.48
N THR A 88 -44.08 16.62 -108.22
CA THR A 88 -43.00 17.15 -107.37
C THR A 88 -43.15 16.73 -105.92
N GLU A 89 -44.36 16.78 -105.35
CA GLU A 89 -44.64 16.30 -103.99
C GLU A 89 -44.37 14.81 -103.87
N ARG A 90 -44.75 13.99 -104.86
CA ARG A 90 -44.44 12.56 -104.88
C ARG A 90 -42.93 12.30 -104.90
N LYS A 91 -42.16 13.10 -105.66
CA LYS A 91 -40.70 13.01 -105.68
C LYS A 91 -40.12 13.33 -104.30
N ILE A 92 -40.58 14.41 -103.66
CA ILE A 92 -40.14 14.79 -102.30
C ILE A 92 -40.54 13.72 -101.28
N TYR A 93 -41.77 13.21 -101.36
CA TYR A 93 -42.23 12.14 -100.49
C TYR A 93 -41.37 10.89 -100.63
N PHE A 94 -41.05 10.49 -101.86
CA PHE A 94 -40.21 9.33 -102.11
C PHE A 94 -38.79 9.52 -101.58
N THR A 95 -38.19 10.70 -101.74
CA THR A 95 -36.86 10.98 -101.18
C THR A 95 -36.87 11.00 -99.65
N VAL A 96 -37.88 11.62 -99.04
CA VAL A 96 -38.05 11.64 -97.58
C VAL A 96 -38.29 10.23 -97.02
N SER A 97 -39.14 9.42 -97.66
CA SER A 97 -39.38 8.04 -97.26
C SER A 97 -38.09 7.22 -97.32
N LYS A 98 -37.31 7.37 -98.40
CA LYS A 98 -36.02 6.69 -98.53
C LYS A 98 -35.05 7.09 -97.41
N HIS A 99 -34.94 8.39 -97.10
CA HIS A 99 -34.10 8.85 -95.99
C HIS A 99 -34.61 8.37 -94.63
N PHE A 100 -35.92 8.30 -94.42
CA PHE A 100 -36.49 7.75 -93.19
C PHE A 100 -36.13 6.28 -93.02
N ASP A 101 -36.24 5.47 -94.08
CA ASP A 101 -35.85 4.07 -94.07
C ASP A 101 -34.33 3.91 -93.79
N GLU A 102 -33.50 4.77 -94.39
CA GLU A 102 -32.05 4.82 -94.11
C GLU A 102 -31.76 5.17 -92.65
N TYR A 103 -32.46 6.17 -92.08
CA TYR A 103 -32.29 6.55 -90.68
C TYR A 103 -32.76 5.45 -89.74
N GLN A 104 -33.91 4.82 -89.99
CA GLN A 104 -34.40 3.70 -89.20
C GLN A 104 -33.38 2.56 -89.20
N HIS A 105 -32.84 2.19 -90.37
CA HIS A 105 -31.82 1.16 -90.46
C HIS A 105 -30.52 1.55 -89.72
N SER A 106 -30.10 2.81 -89.83
CA SER A 106 -28.92 3.31 -89.10
C SER A 106 -29.11 3.29 -87.58
N PHE A 107 -30.32 3.60 -87.11
CA PHE A 107 -30.68 3.61 -85.70
C PHE A 107 -30.76 2.18 -85.15
N ASP A 108 -31.38 1.26 -85.88
CA ASP A 108 -31.41 -0.16 -85.52
C ASP A 108 -29.99 -0.72 -85.42
N LYS A 109 -29.10 -0.34 -86.34
CA LYS A 109 -27.68 -0.72 -86.29
C LYS A 109 -26.96 -0.11 -85.08
N PHE A 110 -27.25 1.14 -84.73
CA PHE A 110 -26.71 1.80 -83.55
C PHE A 110 -27.16 1.10 -82.27
N LEU A 111 -28.46 0.79 -82.13
CA LEU A 111 -29.01 0.05 -81.00
C LEU A 111 -28.39 -1.35 -80.88
N ALA A 112 -28.23 -2.05 -82.00
CA ALA A 112 -27.58 -3.35 -82.01
C ALA A 112 -26.11 -3.24 -81.55
N TYR A 113 -25.38 -2.23 -82.02
CA TYR A 113 -24.00 -2.00 -81.61
C TYR A 113 -23.87 -1.64 -80.12
N ASP A 114 -24.70 -0.74 -79.61
CA ASP A 114 -24.67 -0.32 -78.21
C ASP A 114 -25.12 -1.44 -77.27
N ASN A 115 -26.16 -2.20 -77.64
CA ASN A 115 -26.56 -3.40 -76.92
C ASN A 115 -25.42 -4.44 -76.90
N ASN A 116 -24.77 -4.70 -78.03
CA ASN A 116 -23.63 -5.62 -78.08
C ASN A 116 -22.46 -5.14 -77.21
N LYS A 117 -22.18 -3.83 -77.20
CA LYS A 117 -21.15 -3.24 -76.34
C LYS A 117 -21.51 -3.40 -74.85
N THR A 118 -22.76 -3.12 -74.49
CA THR A 118 -23.26 -3.26 -73.12
C THR A 118 -23.22 -4.71 -72.66
N ILE A 119 -23.64 -5.67 -73.50
CA ILE A 119 -23.53 -7.10 -73.23
C ILE A 119 -22.06 -7.51 -73.05
N ALA A 120 -21.14 -6.98 -73.85
CA ALA A 120 -19.71 -7.27 -73.71
C ALA A 120 -19.15 -6.75 -72.37
N ILE A 121 -19.54 -5.55 -71.95
CA ILE A 121 -19.15 -4.97 -70.66
C ILE A 121 -19.76 -5.79 -69.51
N MET A 122 -21.04 -6.13 -69.59
CA MET A 122 -21.73 -6.94 -68.59
C MET A 122 -21.06 -8.31 -68.43
N LYS A 123 -20.77 -9.01 -69.53
CA LYS A 123 -20.03 -10.28 -69.49
C LYS A 123 -18.65 -10.16 -68.85
N LYS A 124 -17.91 -9.07 -69.11
CA LYS A 124 -16.63 -8.81 -68.45
C LYS A 124 -16.80 -8.59 -66.95
N SER A 125 -17.80 -7.80 -66.55
CA SER A 125 -18.12 -7.56 -65.14
C SER A 125 -18.52 -8.85 -64.43
N ASP A 126 -19.37 -9.68 -65.05
CA ASP A 126 -19.80 -10.96 -64.49
C ASP A 126 -18.63 -11.95 -64.35
N ASN A 127 -17.71 -11.96 -65.33
CA ASN A 127 -16.51 -12.79 -65.25
C ASN A 127 -15.57 -12.32 -64.13
N LEU A 128 -15.33 -11.02 -64.00
CA LEU A 128 -14.52 -10.46 -62.90
C LEU A 128 -15.16 -10.71 -61.53
N ALA A 129 -16.48 -10.61 -61.42
CA ALA A 129 -17.19 -10.92 -60.19
C ALA A 129 -17.03 -12.40 -59.81
N LYS A 130 -17.10 -13.31 -60.79
CA LYS A 130 -16.85 -14.74 -60.58
C LYS A 130 -15.40 -15.01 -60.14
N GLU A 131 -14.43 -14.40 -60.81
CA GLU A 131 -13.00 -14.53 -60.47
C GLU A 131 -12.73 -14.02 -59.05
N LEU A 132 -13.28 -12.86 -58.69
CA LEU A 132 -13.20 -12.31 -57.34
C LEU A 132 -13.82 -13.27 -56.32
N THR A 133 -14.99 -13.85 -56.60
CA THR A 133 -15.60 -14.83 -55.69
C THR A 133 -14.71 -16.06 -55.50
N SER A 134 -14.12 -16.61 -56.57
CA SER A 134 -13.19 -17.74 -56.44
C SER A 134 -11.95 -17.39 -55.62
N GLU A 135 -11.31 -16.24 -55.86
CA GLU A 135 -10.15 -15.81 -55.08
C GLU A 135 -10.51 -15.61 -53.60
N THR A 136 -11.68 -15.03 -53.30
CA THR A 136 -12.11 -14.87 -51.90
C THR A 136 -12.40 -16.21 -51.22
N GLU A 137 -12.88 -17.21 -51.95
CA GLU A 137 -13.08 -18.56 -51.43
C GLU A 137 -11.74 -19.24 -51.15
N GLU A 138 -10.76 -19.12 -52.05
CA GLU A 138 -9.39 -19.61 -51.86
C GLU A 138 -8.73 -18.95 -50.63
N HIS A 139 -8.83 -17.63 -50.49
CA HIS A 139 -8.33 -16.92 -49.32
C HIS A 139 -9.01 -17.36 -48.02
N LYS A 140 -10.32 -17.61 -48.04
CA LYS A 140 -11.05 -18.15 -46.87
C LYS A 140 -10.56 -19.55 -46.51
N GLN A 141 -10.35 -20.42 -47.51
CA GLN A 141 -9.83 -21.77 -47.29
C GLN A 141 -8.41 -21.71 -46.71
N ALA A 142 -7.51 -20.91 -47.29
CA ALA A 142 -6.16 -20.73 -46.76
C ALA A 142 -6.14 -20.16 -45.33
N ASN A 143 -7.03 -19.22 -45.01
CA ASN A 143 -7.17 -18.68 -43.66
C ASN A 143 -7.68 -19.73 -42.67
N PHE A 144 -8.62 -20.58 -43.10
CA PHE A 144 -9.09 -21.70 -42.29
C PHE A 144 -7.95 -22.69 -42.01
N GLU A 145 -7.19 -23.07 -43.04
CA GLU A 145 -6.02 -23.94 -42.88
C GLU A 145 -4.99 -23.33 -41.91
N LEU A 146 -4.68 -22.04 -42.06
CA LEU A 146 -3.78 -21.33 -41.14
C LEU A 146 -4.28 -21.37 -39.70
N ALA A 147 -5.57 -21.13 -39.47
CA ALA A 147 -6.17 -21.20 -38.14
C ALA A 147 -6.09 -22.63 -37.55
N THR A 148 -6.30 -23.66 -38.38
CA THR A 148 -6.15 -25.06 -37.93
C THR A 148 -4.71 -25.40 -37.57
N ILE A 149 -3.73 -24.89 -38.32
CA ILE A 149 -2.30 -25.07 -38.00
C ILE A 149 -1.94 -24.31 -36.72
N LYS A 150 -2.42 -23.07 -36.56
CA LYS A 150 -2.17 -22.24 -35.37
C LYS A 150 -2.73 -22.89 -34.10
N SER A 151 -3.94 -23.44 -34.16
CA SER A 151 -4.54 -24.17 -33.03
C SER A 151 -3.79 -25.45 -32.69
N LYS A 152 -3.35 -26.23 -33.69
CA LYS A 152 -2.47 -27.39 -33.46
C LYS A 152 -1.14 -26.99 -32.82
N LEU A 153 -0.52 -25.90 -33.28
CA LEU A 153 0.72 -25.38 -32.72
C LEU A 153 0.53 -24.95 -31.26
N GLN A 154 -0.58 -24.28 -30.95
CA GLN A 154 -0.92 -23.90 -29.58
C GLN A 154 -1.07 -25.13 -28.68
N TYR A 155 -1.82 -26.13 -29.13
CA TYR A 155 -1.98 -27.39 -28.40
C TYR A 155 -0.64 -28.09 -28.14
N ILE A 156 0.26 -28.12 -29.13
CA ILE A 156 1.60 -28.70 -28.99
C ILE A 156 2.42 -27.90 -27.96
N ASN A 157 2.35 -26.57 -27.98
CA ASN A 157 3.07 -25.70 -27.04
C ASN A 157 2.58 -25.90 -25.60
N GLU A 158 1.27 -25.94 -25.38
CA GLU A 158 0.67 -26.24 -24.07
C GLU A 158 1.08 -27.63 -23.58
N THR A 159 1.03 -28.63 -24.46
CA THR A 159 1.46 -30.00 -24.15
C THR A 159 2.94 -30.02 -23.77
N LEU A 160 3.80 -29.31 -24.50
CA LEU A 160 5.22 -29.20 -24.21
C LEU A 160 5.46 -28.54 -22.85
N GLN A 161 4.75 -27.46 -22.54
CA GLN A 161 4.85 -26.78 -21.24
C GLN A 161 4.46 -27.71 -20.09
N ILE A 162 3.39 -28.49 -20.25
CA ILE A 162 2.99 -29.52 -19.29
C ILE A 162 4.10 -30.57 -19.14
N LEU A 163 4.67 -31.07 -20.24
CA LEU A 163 5.76 -32.06 -20.19
C LEU A 163 7.02 -31.51 -19.51
N LEU A 164 7.38 -30.25 -19.74
CA LEU A 164 8.49 -29.59 -19.03
C LEU A 164 8.21 -29.45 -17.54
N SER A 165 6.96 -29.18 -17.16
CA SER A 165 6.56 -29.13 -15.75
C SER A 165 6.70 -30.50 -15.08
N PHE A 166 6.33 -31.58 -15.77
CA PHE A 166 6.54 -32.95 -15.28
C PHE A 166 8.02 -33.32 -15.22
N GLN A 167 8.82 -32.92 -16.21
CA GLN A 167 10.27 -33.13 -16.16
C GLN A 167 10.89 -32.41 -14.95
N ASN A 168 10.49 -31.17 -14.69
CA ASN A 168 10.96 -30.42 -13.52
C ASN A 168 10.53 -31.09 -12.22
N PHE A 169 9.28 -31.54 -12.14
CA PHE A 169 8.77 -32.30 -11.00
C PHE A 169 9.58 -33.58 -10.75
N LEU A 170 9.81 -34.38 -11.80
CA LEU A 170 10.59 -35.63 -11.70
C LEU A 170 12.06 -35.36 -11.36
N TYR A 171 12.63 -34.26 -11.86
CA TYR A 171 13.98 -33.84 -11.48
C TYR A 171 14.05 -33.52 -9.97
N LYS A 172 13.10 -32.72 -9.46
CA LYS A 172 13.03 -32.37 -8.02
C LYS A 172 12.75 -33.58 -7.12
N ALA A 173 11.99 -34.55 -7.60
CA ALA A 173 11.70 -35.80 -6.87
C ALA A 173 12.89 -36.76 -6.87
N ALA A 174 13.84 -36.64 -7.80
CA ALA A 174 15.02 -37.49 -7.85
C ALA A 174 15.97 -37.23 -6.67
N PRO A 175 16.80 -38.20 -6.26
CA PRO A 175 17.77 -38.01 -5.19
C PRO A 175 18.75 -36.86 -5.47
N ILE A 176 19.12 -36.11 -4.42
CA ILE A 176 20.02 -34.94 -4.49
C ILE A 176 21.37 -35.30 -5.15
N LEU A 177 21.92 -36.48 -4.84
CA LEU A 177 23.17 -36.98 -5.46
C LEU A 177 23.09 -37.17 -6.98
N TRP A 178 21.89 -37.39 -7.52
CA TRP A 178 21.65 -37.47 -8.95
C TRP A 178 21.42 -36.08 -9.55
N GLN A 179 20.70 -35.20 -8.85
CA GLN A 179 20.52 -33.80 -9.24
C GLN A 179 21.88 -33.08 -9.40
N ASP A 180 22.77 -33.22 -8.42
CA ASP A 180 24.08 -32.55 -8.42
C ASP A 180 24.97 -32.95 -9.60
N LYS A 181 24.82 -34.18 -10.11
CA LYS A 181 25.60 -34.68 -11.26
C LYS A 181 25.12 -34.12 -12.60
N TYR A 182 23.84 -33.77 -12.71
CA TYR A 182 23.22 -33.41 -13.98
C TYR A 182 22.77 -31.94 -14.05
N ASN A 183 22.75 -31.23 -12.92
CA ASN A 183 22.61 -29.77 -12.79
C ASN A 183 21.65 -29.15 -13.83
N VAL A 184 20.45 -29.71 -13.91
CA VAL A 184 19.45 -29.34 -14.92
C VAL A 184 18.64 -28.16 -14.37
N ASN A 185 18.97 -26.94 -14.79
CA ASN A 185 18.23 -25.74 -14.38
C ASN A 185 17.00 -25.52 -15.28
N LEU A 186 15.91 -26.21 -14.98
CA LEU A 186 14.61 -26.04 -15.64
C LEU A 186 13.78 -25.02 -14.86
N ASN A 187 14.04 -23.72 -15.09
CA ASN A 187 13.17 -22.67 -14.57
C ASN A 187 11.90 -22.56 -15.44
N PRO A 188 10.70 -22.91 -14.93
CA PRO A 188 9.47 -22.92 -15.71
C PRO A 188 8.94 -21.52 -16.03
N GLU A 189 9.42 -20.49 -15.33
CA GLU A 189 8.93 -19.10 -15.43
C GLU A 189 9.35 -18.36 -16.71
N HIS A 190 10.25 -18.94 -17.54
CA HIS A 190 10.83 -18.26 -18.70
C HIS A 190 10.76 -19.04 -20.03
N PHE A 191 10.08 -20.18 -20.08
CA PHE A 191 9.96 -20.97 -21.32
C PHE A 191 8.59 -20.79 -21.99
N GLU A 192 8.17 -19.54 -22.20
CA GLU A 192 7.20 -19.26 -23.26
C GLU A 192 7.94 -19.38 -24.60
N ILE A 193 7.94 -20.59 -25.18
CA ILE A 193 8.55 -20.83 -26.49
C ILE A 193 7.84 -19.99 -27.56
N LEU A 194 6.53 -19.78 -27.39
CA LEU A 194 5.68 -18.92 -28.19
C LEU A 194 5.03 -17.86 -27.29
N SER A 195 5.37 -16.58 -27.48
CA SER A 195 4.48 -15.49 -27.05
C SER A 195 3.46 -15.30 -28.16
N MET A 196 2.27 -15.84 -27.97
CA MET A 196 1.17 -15.62 -28.89
C MET A 196 0.51 -14.31 -28.52
N ASP A 197 1.03 -13.22 -29.09
CA ASP A 197 0.28 -11.97 -29.13
C ASP A 197 -1.06 -12.21 -29.84
N SER A 198 -2.06 -11.41 -29.46
CA SER A 198 -3.46 -11.51 -29.88
C SER A 198 -3.70 -11.48 -31.40
N ASP A 199 -2.66 -11.21 -32.19
CA ASP A 199 -2.75 -11.08 -33.64
C ASP A 199 -2.54 -12.42 -34.35
N ILE A 200 -3.56 -12.80 -35.12
CA ILE A 200 -3.60 -14.03 -35.93
C ILE A 200 -2.65 -13.96 -37.13
N PHE A 201 -2.22 -12.75 -37.50
CA PHE A 201 -1.49 -12.46 -38.74
C PHE A 201 0.01 -12.19 -38.55
N ILE A 202 0.53 -12.25 -37.31
CA ILE A 202 1.97 -12.06 -37.09
C ILE A 202 2.70 -13.30 -37.61
N LYS A 203 3.71 -13.05 -38.46
CA LYS A 203 4.58 -14.08 -39.01
C LYS A 203 5.37 -14.71 -37.87
N ILE A 204 5.20 -16.02 -37.70
CA ILE A 204 5.91 -16.78 -36.68
C ILE A 204 7.36 -17.00 -37.15
N ASP A 205 8.33 -16.53 -36.37
CA ASP A 205 9.75 -16.70 -36.64
C ASP A 205 10.22 -18.12 -36.26
N ILE A 206 10.24 -19.00 -37.26
CA ILE A 206 10.63 -20.41 -37.14
C ILE A 206 12.05 -20.55 -36.55
N ASN A 207 12.97 -19.66 -36.90
CA ASN A 207 14.36 -19.70 -36.43
C ASN A 207 14.47 -19.48 -34.91
N ILE A 208 13.68 -18.56 -34.36
CA ILE A 208 13.66 -18.27 -32.92
C ILE A 208 13.12 -19.48 -32.16
N ILE A 209 12.10 -20.15 -32.71
CA ILE A 209 11.53 -21.37 -32.12
C ILE A 209 12.54 -22.50 -32.15
N GLN A 210 13.23 -22.71 -33.27
CA GLN A 210 14.27 -23.75 -33.39
C GLN A 210 15.43 -23.51 -32.42
N GLU A 211 15.90 -22.27 -32.28
CA GLU A 211 16.93 -21.93 -31.29
C GLU A 211 16.47 -22.19 -29.86
N ARG A 212 15.22 -21.87 -29.52
CA ARG A 212 14.64 -22.12 -28.19
C ARG A 212 14.48 -23.62 -27.91
N LEU A 213 14.05 -24.40 -28.90
CA LEU A 213 13.96 -25.86 -28.80
C LEU A 213 15.35 -26.51 -28.64
N ASN A 214 16.36 -26.03 -29.36
CA ASN A 214 17.73 -26.55 -29.26
C ASN A 214 18.39 -26.23 -27.90
N LYS A 215 17.92 -25.21 -27.19
CA LYS A 215 18.38 -24.87 -25.83
C LYS A 215 17.80 -25.78 -24.74
N LEU A 216 16.79 -26.59 -25.06
CA LEU A 216 16.20 -27.50 -24.07
C LEU A 216 17.17 -28.64 -23.76
N PRO A 217 17.46 -28.91 -22.48
CA PRO A 217 18.30 -30.04 -22.09
C PRO A 217 17.60 -31.35 -22.45
N PRO A 218 18.35 -32.39 -22.85
CA PRO A 218 17.76 -33.68 -23.18
C PRO A 218 17.00 -34.25 -21.98
N PRO A 219 15.80 -34.84 -22.17
CA PRO A 219 15.01 -35.39 -21.10
C PRO A 219 15.73 -36.61 -20.51
N ARG A 220 16.44 -36.41 -19.41
CA ARG A 220 17.02 -37.48 -18.61
C ARG A 220 16.11 -37.74 -17.42
N LEU A 221 15.62 -38.97 -17.35
CA LEU A 221 14.70 -39.41 -16.31
C LEU A 221 15.47 -40.30 -15.34
N TYR A 222 15.35 -40.01 -14.05
CA TYR A 222 15.79 -40.94 -13.00
C TYR A 222 14.77 -42.07 -12.80
N PHE A 223 13.48 -41.73 -12.93
CA PHE A 223 12.37 -42.67 -12.76
C PHE A 223 11.96 -43.22 -14.13
N GLU A 224 12.15 -44.52 -14.33
CA GLU A 224 11.72 -45.22 -15.55
C GLU A 224 10.31 -45.79 -15.42
N THR A 225 9.87 -46.07 -14.19
CA THR A 225 8.55 -46.65 -13.91
C THR A 225 7.79 -45.83 -12.87
N PRO A 226 6.46 -45.67 -13.01
CA PRO A 226 5.65 -44.89 -12.08
C PRO A 226 5.63 -45.50 -10.66
N VAL A 227 5.84 -46.81 -10.55
CA VAL A 227 5.93 -47.51 -9.26
C VAL A 227 7.08 -46.97 -8.41
N GLN A 228 8.20 -46.59 -9.01
CA GLN A 228 9.33 -46.02 -8.28
C GLN A 228 8.96 -44.69 -7.59
N LEU A 229 8.12 -43.89 -8.23
CA LEU A 229 7.63 -42.63 -7.66
C LEU A 229 6.66 -42.89 -6.50
N LEU A 230 5.79 -43.89 -6.60
CA LEU A 230 4.91 -44.30 -5.50
C LEU A 230 5.72 -44.73 -4.27
N VAL A 231 6.80 -45.49 -4.46
CA VAL A 231 7.70 -45.86 -3.36
C VAL A 231 8.33 -44.63 -2.69
N VAL A 232 8.73 -43.62 -3.47
CA VAL A 232 9.23 -42.35 -2.92
C VAL A 232 8.15 -41.64 -2.12
N PHE A 233 6.90 -41.61 -2.59
CA PHE A 233 5.80 -41.02 -1.84
C PHE A 233 5.48 -41.78 -0.56
N ASP A 234 5.46 -43.11 -0.58
CA ASP A 234 5.26 -43.94 0.61
C ASP A 234 6.37 -43.71 1.64
N LEU A 235 7.62 -43.55 1.18
CA LEU A 235 8.75 -43.21 2.05
C LEU A 235 8.62 -41.80 2.62
N LEU A 236 8.24 -40.82 1.82
CA LEU A 236 7.98 -39.46 2.28
C LEU A 236 6.83 -39.40 3.28
N GLU A 237 5.76 -40.16 3.06
CA GLU A 237 4.64 -40.26 4.00
C GLU A 237 5.11 -40.84 5.34
N LYS A 238 5.88 -41.93 5.32
CA LYS A 238 6.47 -42.51 6.54
C LYS A 238 7.42 -41.55 7.24
N GLN A 239 8.25 -40.81 6.50
CA GLN A 239 9.13 -39.79 7.06
C GLN A 239 8.34 -38.64 7.68
N ASN A 240 7.31 -38.14 7.01
CA ASN A 240 6.44 -37.09 7.51
C ASN A 240 5.68 -37.53 8.77
N LEU A 241 5.21 -38.77 8.80
CA LEU A 241 4.61 -39.36 10.00
C LEU A 241 5.62 -39.44 11.15
N ASN A 242 6.85 -39.88 10.87
CA ASN A 242 7.91 -39.92 11.89
C ASN A 242 8.24 -38.52 12.42
N TYR A 243 8.36 -37.51 11.54
CA TYR A 243 8.56 -36.13 11.96
C TYR A 243 7.41 -35.61 12.82
N LEU A 244 6.17 -35.97 12.49
CA LEU A 244 5.01 -35.59 13.28
C LEU A 244 5.05 -36.22 14.69
N LEU A 245 5.37 -37.51 14.78
CA LEU A 245 5.50 -38.22 16.05
C LEU A 245 6.62 -37.62 16.91
N VAL A 246 7.81 -37.42 16.34
CA VAL A 246 8.94 -36.77 17.04
C VAL A 246 8.57 -35.35 17.47
N THR A 247 7.84 -34.60 16.65
CA THR A 247 7.38 -33.25 17.03
C THR A 247 6.41 -33.30 18.21
N GLU A 248 5.51 -34.28 18.24
CA GLU A 248 4.58 -34.45 19.35
C GLU A 248 5.30 -34.87 20.63
N GLU A 249 6.26 -35.79 20.55
CA GLU A 249 7.13 -36.15 21.67
C GLU A 249 7.92 -34.95 22.21
N LEU A 250 8.51 -34.16 21.32
CA LEU A 250 9.21 -32.93 21.70
C LEU A 250 8.27 -31.89 22.31
N ASN A 251 7.02 -31.79 21.84
CA ASN A 251 6.02 -30.93 22.44
C ASN A 251 5.64 -31.39 23.85
N MET A 252 5.53 -32.70 24.08
CA MET A 252 5.30 -33.27 25.41
C MET A 252 6.44 -32.92 26.37
N GLU A 253 7.70 -33.10 25.96
CA GLU A 253 8.87 -32.75 26.76
C GLU A 253 8.99 -31.24 27.00
N LYS A 254 8.75 -30.42 25.98
CA LYS A 254 8.66 -28.96 26.11
C LYS A 254 7.61 -28.56 27.16
N ASN A 255 6.44 -29.17 27.14
CA ASN A 255 5.38 -28.89 28.11
C ASN A 255 5.77 -29.30 29.53
N LYS A 256 6.45 -30.44 29.71
CA LYS A 256 7.02 -30.83 31.01
C LYS A 256 8.06 -29.80 31.49
N PHE A 257 8.97 -29.39 30.62
CA PHE A 257 9.98 -28.38 30.91
C PHE A 257 9.37 -27.02 31.30
N LEU A 258 8.34 -26.57 30.58
CA LEU A 258 7.64 -25.33 30.92
C LEU A 258 6.94 -25.41 32.28
N LYS A 259 6.35 -26.56 32.62
CA LYS A 259 5.77 -26.79 33.96
C LYS A 259 6.85 -26.75 35.04
N SER A 260 8.00 -27.41 34.85
CA SER A 260 9.10 -27.36 35.82
C SER A 260 9.69 -25.95 35.95
N LEU A 261 9.82 -25.22 34.84
CA LEU A 261 10.26 -23.82 34.84
C LEU A 261 9.28 -22.92 35.61
N GLY A 262 7.97 -23.12 35.41
CA GLY A 262 6.93 -22.41 36.15
C GLY A 262 6.97 -22.69 37.65
N LEU A 263 7.25 -23.93 38.06
CA LEU A 263 7.46 -24.29 39.47
C LEU A 263 8.72 -23.63 40.03
N LEU A 264 9.84 -23.70 39.31
CA LEU A 264 11.10 -23.09 39.73
C LEU A 264 10.97 -21.57 39.90
N LYS A 265 10.31 -20.89 38.95
CA LYS A 265 10.06 -19.44 39.04
C LYS A 265 9.25 -19.08 40.28
N ARG A 266 8.28 -19.92 40.66
CA ARG A 266 7.47 -19.72 41.87
C ARG A 266 8.29 -19.91 43.14
N LEU A 267 9.09 -20.98 43.22
CA LEU A 267 9.97 -21.24 44.36
C LEU A 267 10.99 -20.11 44.53
N LEU A 268 11.62 -19.68 43.44
CA LEU A 268 12.57 -18.57 43.47
C LEU A 268 11.89 -17.25 43.89
N GLY A 269 10.65 -17.01 43.44
CA GLY A 269 9.84 -15.89 43.90
C GLY A 269 9.59 -15.92 45.42
N GLN A 270 9.24 -17.08 45.96
CA GLN A 270 9.03 -17.28 47.40
C GLN A 270 10.32 -17.05 48.20
N GLU A 271 11.45 -17.58 47.74
CA GLU A 271 12.77 -17.35 48.36
C GLU A 271 13.15 -15.87 48.35
N LEU A 272 12.93 -15.16 47.25
CA LEU A 272 13.19 -13.71 47.18
C LEU A 272 12.31 -12.92 48.16
N GLU A 273 11.04 -13.29 48.28
CA GLU A 273 10.12 -12.63 49.20
C GLU A 273 10.48 -12.91 50.66
N TYR A 274 10.87 -14.15 50.96
CA TYR A 274 11.42 -14.53 52.27
C TYR A 274 12.69 -13.75 52.62
N ILE A 275 13.63 -13.63 51.68
CA ILE A 275 14.87 -12.85 51.88
C ILE A 275 14.53 -11.37 52.13
N LYS A 276 13.61 -10.77 51.35
CA LYS A 276 13.17 -9.39 51.58
C LYS A 276 12.56 -9.20 52.97
N GLU A 277 11.73 -10.13 53.42
CA GLU A 277 11.13 -10.06 54.75
C GLU A 277 12.19 -10.17 55.85
N LYS A 278 13.20 -11.03 55.66
CA LYS A 278 14.35 -11.14 56.58
C LYS A 278 15.18 -9.87 56.63
N ILE A 279 15.46 -9.24 55.49
CA ILE A 279 16.15 -7.95 55.42
C ILE A 279 15.36 -6.91 56.21
N ARG A 280 14.05 -6.78 55.98
CA ARG A 280 13.21 -5.81 56.71
C ARG A 280 13.23 -6.03 58.22
N LYS A 281 13.12 -7.29 58.67
CA LYS A 281 13.22 -7.64 60.09
C LYS A 281 14.56 -7.23 60.70
N ILE A 282 15.67 -7.42 59.96
CA ILE A 282 17.00 -7.02 60.42
C ILE A 282 17.12 -5.50 60.48
N GLU A 283 16.62 -4.78 59.48
CA GLU A 283 16.59 -3.30 59.46
C GLU A 283 15.79 -2.75 60.66
N GLU A 284 14.63 -3.32 60.95
CA GLU A 284 13.82 -2.96 62.14
C GLU A 284 14.59 -3.18 63.44
N ILE A 285 15.32 -4.30 63.56
CA ILE A 285 16.16 -4.61 64.74
C ILE A 285 17.34 -3.63 64.84
N ILE A 286 17.98 -3.28 63.73
CA ILE A 286 19.07 -2.30 63.69
C ILE A 286 18.57 -0.95 64.16
N ALA A 287 17.46 -0.46 63.61
CA ALA A 287 16.86 0.82 64.01
C ALA A 287 16.48 0.85 65.50
N TRP A 288 15.92 -0.26 66.02
CA TRP A 288 15.62 -0.38 67.45
C TRP A 288 16.89 -0.34 68.31
N ASN A 289 17.95 -1.05 67.91
CA ASN A 289 19.23 -1.04 68.61
C ASN A 289 19.91 0.34 68.57
N GLU A 290 19.86 1.05 67.44
CA GLU A 290 20.40 2.41 67.33
C GLU A 290 19.66 3.38 68.25
N HIS A 291 18.32 3.31 68.29
CA HIS A 291 17.53 4.12 69.23
C HIS A 291 17.88 3.78 70.68
N ARG A 292 17.99 2.49 71.00
CA ARG A 292 18.39 2.01 72.33
C ARG A 292 19.78 2.50 72.72
N GLU A 293 20.73 2.55 71.78
CA GLU A 293 22.08 3.06 72.01
C GLU A 293 22.05 4.55 72.36
N ILE A 294 21.24 5.35 71.65
CA ILE A 294 21.04 6.78 71.95
C ILE A 294 20.48 6.95 73.37
N GLU A 295 19.43 6.22 73.74
CA GLU A 295 18.87 6.27 75.10
C GLU A 295 19.90 5.90 76.17
N LEU A 296 20.69 4.85 75.93
CA LEU A 296 21.72 4.42 76.87
C LEU A 296 22.83 5.45 76.99
N LYS A 297 23.23 6.10 75.89
CA LYS A 297 24.17 7.23 75.91
C LYS A 297 23.60 8.39 76.74
N ASP A 298 22.34 8.75 76.56
CA ASP A 298 21.70 9.82 77.33
C ASP A 298 21.59 9.49 78.83
N VAL A 299 21.29 8.23 79.16
CA VAL A 299 21.32 7.77 80.56
C VAL A 299 22.74 7.80 81.12
N PHE A 300 23.73 7.35 80.35
CA PHE A 300 25.13 7.35 80.76
C PHE A 300 25.64 8.77 81.04
N PHE A 301 25.41 9.71 80.12
CA PHE A 301 25.80 11.11 80.30
C PHE A 301 25.11 11.75 81.50
N ARG A 302 23.80 11.50 81.71
CA ARG A 302 23.11 11.95 82.93
C ARG A 302 23.74 11.40 84.20
N ILE A 303 24.11 10.11 84.24
CA ILE A 303 24.76 9.53 85.43
C ILE A 303 26.14 10.15 85.66
N LEU A 304 26.89 10.41 84.59
CA LEU A 304 28.20 11.03 84.65
C LEU A 304 28.12 12.47 85.19
N GLU A 305 27.22 13.29 84.63
CA GLU A 305 27.00 14.69 85.01
C GLU A 305 26.32 14.84 86.37
N ASP A 306 25.33 14.02 86.72
CA ASP A 306 24.61 14.18 87.98
C ASP A 306 25.32 13.50 89.14
N LYS A 307 25.65 12.21 89.00
CA LYS A 307 26.07 11.38 90.14
C LYS A 307 27.59 11.39 90.30
N ILE A 308 28.33 11.17 89.22
CA ILE A 308 29.79 11.05 89.32
C ILE A 308 30.42 12.43 89.50
N GLN A 309 29.98 13.43 88.76
CA GLN A 309 30.47 14.80 88.93
C GLN A 309 30.15 15.35 90.33
N TYR A 310 28.96 15.07 90.88
CA TYR A 310 28.67 15.41 92.28
C TYR A 310 29.58 14.65 93.26
N LEU A 311 29.79 13.35 93.09
CA LEU A 311 30.61 12.58 94.02
C LEU A 311 32.10 12.94 93.98
N VAL A 312 32.64 13.35 92.82
CA VAL A 312 34.06 13.65 92.66
C VAL A 312 34.36 15.14 92.79
N SER A 313 33.43 16.01 92.37
CA SER A 313 33.65 17.45 92.23
C SER A 313 32.68 18.32 93.03
N SER A 314 31.84 17.73 93.89
CA SER A 314 31.05 18.52 94.85
C SER A 314 31.96 19.33 95.76
N GLU A 315 31.57 20.57 96.02
CA GLU A 315 32.27 21.48 96.92
C GLU A 315 32.56 20.83 98.29
N THR A 316 31.62 20.04 98.80
CA THR A 316 31.81 19.31 100.07
C THR A 316 32.89 18.25 100.01
N VAL A 317 33.00 17.50 98.91
CA VAL A 317 34.02 16.44 98.75
C VAL A 317 35.39 17.07 98.52
N LEU A 318 35.47 18.15 97.74
CA LEU A 318 36.70 18.92 97.56
C LEU A 318 37.14 19.59 98.87
N GLN A 319 36.21 20.11 99.68
CA GLN A 319 36.51 20.64 101.01
C GLN A 319 37.03 19.56 101.95
N ILE A 320 36.40 18.38 101.98
CA ILE A 320 36.88 17.24 102.78
C ILE A 320 38.26 16.82 102.30
N PHE A 321 38.47 16.71 100.99
CA PHE A 321 39.77 16.37 100.41
C PHE A 321 40.86 17.36 100.86
N ASN A 322 40.59 18.66 100.73
CA ASN A 322 41.51 19.72 101.14
C ASN A 322 41.77 19.72 102.66
N ASN A 323 40.74 19.48 103.48
CA ASN A 323 40.90 19.39 104.93
C ASN A 323 41.73 18.18 105.34
N VAL A 324 41.48 17.01 104.73
CA VAL A 324 42.26 15.79 104.98
C VAL A 324 43.71 16.00 104.57
N GLU A 325 43.95 16.55 103.38
CA GLU A 325 45.29 16.90 102.91
C GLU A 325 45.99 17.85 103.87
N PHE A 326 45.33 18.93 104.29
CA PHE A 326 45.86 19.88 105.27
C PHE A 326 46.22 19.22 106.60
N THR A 327 45.35 18.36 107.14
CA THR A 327 45.61 17.65 108.40
C THR A 327 46.74 16.63 108.28
N TYR A 328 46.81 15.92 107.15
CA TYR A 328 47.85 14.94 106.87
C TYR A 328 49.22 15.61 106.75
N GLU A 329 49.29 16.72 106.03
CA GLU A 329 50.52 17.51 105.89
C GLU A 329 51.03 18.05 107.23
N HIS A 330 50.12 18.46 108.11
CA HIS A 330 50.51 19.02 109.40
C HIS A 330 50.96 17.94 110.40
N VAL A 331 50.32 16.78 110.42
CA VAL A 331 50.54 15.75 111.45
C VAL A 331 51.63 14.76 111.06
N ILE A 332 51.74 14.37 109.78
CA ILE A 332 52.57 13.25 109.35
C ILE A 332 53.74 13.72 108.49
N ALA A 333 53.49 14.26 107.29
CA ALA A 333 54.51 14.71 106.35
C ALA A 333 53.90 15.47 105.15
N THR A 334 54.71 16.31 104.48
CA THR A 334 54.32 16.94 103.20
C THR A 334 53.94 15.89 102.17
N ASN A 335 52.85 16.11 101.43
CA ASN A 335 52.27 15.14 100.51
C ASN A 335 53.08 15.00 99.19
N ASP A 336 54.32 14.52 99.27
CA ASP A 336 55.22 14.39 98.11
C ASP A 336 54.86 13.20 97.18
N ALA A 337 53.87 12.37 97.55
CA ALA A 337 53.56 11.09 96.90
C ALA A 337 52.19 11.02 96.21
N ASN A 338 51.42 12.11 96.11
CA ASN A 338 50.04 12.11 95.57
C ASN A 338 49.18 10.98 96.15
N LEU A 339 49.18 10.82 97.47
CA LEU A 339 48.40 9.79 98.15
C LEU A 339 46.89 10.03 97.95
N SER A 340 46.13 8.95 97.77
CA SER A 340 44.68 9.03 97.66
C SER A 340 44.09 9.57 98.97
N SER A 341 42.97 10.31 98.88
CA SER A 341 42.27 10.86 100.06
C SER A 341 42.00 9.81 101.13
N LEU A 342 41.62 8.60 100.70
CA LEU A 342 41.34 7.49 101.59
C LEU A 342 42.61 7.02 102.32
N ASP A 343 43.73 6.93 101.61
CA ASP A 343 45.01 6.52 102.18
C ASP A 343 45.54 7.56 103.17
N MET A 344 45.37 8.86 102.88
CA MET A 344 45.66 9.97 103.80
C MET A 344 44.78 9.93 105.05
N THR A 345 43.52 9.51 104.92
CA THR A 345 42.61 9.39 106.06
C THR A 345 42.95 8.18 106.93
N LEU A 346 43.26 7.03 106.32
CA LEU A 346 43.65 5.81 107.04
C LEU A 346 44.98 5.96 107.79
N SER A 347 45.93 6.71 107.24
CA SER A 347 47.19 7.01 107.94
C SER A 347 46.94 7.92 109.14
N LEU A 348 46.11 8.96 109.00
CA LEU A 348 45.67 9.78 110.12
C LEU A 348 44.92 8.96 111.18
N GLU A 349 44.05 8.04 110.76
CA GLU A 349 43.33 7.14 111.69
C GLU A 349 44.31 6.22 112.43
N ARG A 350 45.31 5.66 111.76
CA ARG A 350 46.35 4.86 112.42
C ARG A 350 47.17 5.67 113.41
N GLU A 351 47.56 6.90 113.06
CA GLU A 351 48.26 7.78 114.01
C GLU A 351 47.36 8.15 115.20
N TYR A 352 46.08 8.41 114.95
CA TYR A 352 45.11 8.65 116.01
C TYR A 352 44.96 7.42 116.92
N ASP A 353 44.83 6.23 116.35
CA ASP A 353 44.72 4.97 117.08
C ASP A 353 46.00 4.65 117.85
N ASN A 354 47.18 4.91 117.26
CA ASN A 354 48.46 4.78 117.95
C ASN A 354 48.54 5.73 119.15
N LEU A 355 48.17 7.01 118.97
CA LEU A 355 48.11 7.98 120.05
C LEU A 355 47.08 7.58 121.12
N MET A 356 45.93 7.03 120.73
CA MET A 356 44.92 6.53 121.67
C MET A 356 45.40 5.28 122.42
N LEU A 357 46.12 4.38 121.75
CA LEU A 357 46.75 3.22 122.38
C LEU A 357 47.81 3.68 123.39
N ASP A 358 48.66 4.64 123.01
CA ASP A 358 49.64 5.24 123.90
C ASP A 358 48.95 5.90 125.11
N LEU A 359 47.87 6.66 124.89
CA LEU A 359 47.04 7.25 125.95
C LEU A 359 46.44 6.19 126.89
N SER A 360 46.00 5.05 126.34
CA SER A 360 45.40 3.95 127.11
C SER A 360 46.42 3.10 127.86
N ALA A 361 47.69 3.11 127.44
CA ALA A 361 48.78 2.39 128.09
C ALA A 361 49.27 3.08 129.37
N PHE A 362 48.87 4.33 129.61
CA PHE A 362 49.17 5.00 130.87
C PHE A 362 48.23 4.52 131.98
N ASP A 363 48.82 3.94 133.03
CA ASP A 363 48.09 3.52 134.24
C ASP A 363 47.37 4.70 134.89
N LEU A 364 46.07 4.56 135.12
CA LEU A 364 45.20 5.60 135.71
C LEU A 364 45.67 6.08 137.09
N ASP A 365 46.40 5.24 137.82
CA ASP A 365 47.01 5.61 139.11
C ASP A 365 48.29 6.42 138.94
N VAL A 366 49.07 6.17 137.88
CA VAL A 366 50.22 7.01 137.47
C VAL A 366 49.72 8.35 136.96
N ILE A 367 48.65 8.37 136.16
CA ILE A 367 47.99 9.61 135.71
C ILE A 367 47.46 10.38 136.92
N LYS A 368 46.77 9.77 137.90
CA LYS A 368 46.33 10.48 139.10
C LYS A 368 47.47 10.96 139.99
N SER A 369 48.60 10.25 140.03
CA SER A 369 49.78 10.71 140.76
C SER A 369 50.48 11.86 140.05
N ILE A 370 50.62 11.78 138.73
CA ILE A 370 51.15 12.86 137.90
C ILE A 370 50.20 14.05 137.93
N GLU A 371 48.88 13.84 137.86
CA GLU A 371 47.88 14.89 137.93
C GLU A 371 47.89 15.58 139.30
N ARG A 372 48.05 14.84 140.40
CA ARG A 372 48.30 15.47 141.72
C ARG A 372 49.64 16.20 141.78
N GLU A 373 50.70 15.63 141.22
CA GLU A 373 52.03 16.24 141.21
C GLU A 373 52.06 17.48 140.31
N THR A 374 51.37 17.48 139.17
CA THR A 374 51.20 18.61 138.27
C THR A 374 50.28 19.63 138.91
N TYR A 375 49.19 19.26 139.60
CA TYR A 375 48.41 20.25 140.35
C TYR A 375 49.20 20.87 141.51
N GLU A 376 50.03 20.10 142.22
CA GLU A 376 50.91 20.63 143.27
C GLU A 376 52.05 21.48 142.68
N ASN A 377 52.63 21.07 141.56
CA ASN A 377 53.69 21.80 140.88
C ASN A 377 53.15 23.03 140.16
N GLU A 378 52.01 22.97 139.48
CA GLU A 378 51.28 24.13 138.95
C GLU A 378 50.87 25.07 140.09
N ALA A 379 50.42 24.56 141.25
CA ALA A 379 50.17 25.43 142.41
C ALA A 379 51.45 26.09 142.93
N LYS A 380 52.61 25.39 142.88
CA LYS A 380 53.92 25.97 143.20
C LYS A 380 54.38 26.97 142.14
N GLU A 381 54.21 26.67 140.86
CA GLU A 381 54.56 27.53 139.73
C GLU A 381 53.66 28.75 139.68
N ILE A 382 52.36 28.64 139.98
CA ILE A 382 51.45 29.77 140.16
C ILE A 382 51.91 30.64 141.32
N LYS A 383 52.28 30.06 142.48
CA LYS A 383 52.84 30.85 143.59
C LYS A 383 54.17 31.52 143.22
N GLN A 384 55.07 30.82 142.55
CA GLN A 384 56.34 31.36 142.07
C GLN A 384 56.13 32.41 140.98
N ALA A 385 55.15 32.25 140.10
CA ALA A 385 54.77 33.22 139.08
C ALA A 385 54.07 34.43 139.69
N GLU A 386 53.29 34.27 140.75
CA GLU A 386 52.73 35.39 141.53
C GLU A 386 53.82 36.18 142.25
N ASP A 387 54.78 35.50 142.88
CA ASP A 387 55.90 36.16 143.56
C ASP A 387 56.88 36.76 142.55
N ALA A 388 57.17 36.09 141.44
CA ALA A 388 57.92 36.63 140.31
C ALA A 388 57.17 37.77 139.62
N SER A 389 55.83 37.76 139.56
CA SER A 389 55.00 38.86 139.07
C SER A 389 55.05 40.05 140.01
N LYS A 390 55.06 39.85 141.33
CA LYS A 390 55.31 40.93 142.31
C LYS A 390 56.70 41.52 142.12
N ILE A 391 57.73 40.67 142.00
CA ILE A 391 59.10 41.09 141.75
C ILE A 391 59.21 41.82 140.40
N LEU A 392 58.60 41.31 139.32
CA LEU A 392 58.56 41.97 138.01
C LEU A 392 57.78 43.27 138.06
N LYS A 393 56.70 43.38 138.84
CA LYS A 393 56.00 44.66 139.06
C LYS A 393 56.90 45.65 139.80
N ASP A 394 57.68 45.21 140.78
CA ASP A 394 58.60 46.07 141.52
C ASP A 394 59.84 46.44 140.69
N ILE A 395 60.38 45.51 139.89
CA ILE A 395 61.40 45.75 138.86
C ILE A 395 60.84 46.66 137.76
N HIS A 396 59.59 46.53 137.34
CA HIS A 396 59.00 47.40 136.32
C HIS A 396 58.69 48.79 136.89
N LYS A 397 58.37 48.92 138.19
CA LYS A 397 58.33 50.22 138.88
C LYS A 397 59.73 50.84 138.98
N LEU A 398 60.75 50.04 139.30
CA LEU A 398 62.14 50.48 139.36
C LEU A 398 62.68 50.82 137.97
N SER A 399 62.42 50.02 136.95
CA SER A 399 62.81 50.24 135.56
C SER A 399 62.07 51.44 135.01
N LYS A 400 60.79 51.64 135.30
CA LYS A 400 60.06 52.87 134.95
C LYS A 400 60.65 54.10 135.64
N ARG A 401 61.13 53.99 136.90
CA ARG A 401 61.86 55.07 137.58
C ARG A 401 63.25 55.28 136.98
N LEU A 402 63.93 54.23 136.55
CA LEU A 402 65.23 54.25 135.89
C LEU A 402 65.11 54.86 134.49
N THR A 403 64.24 54.35 133.62
CA THR A 403 63.94 54.93 132.30
C THR A 403 63.40 56.35 132.42
N SER A 404 62.64 56.68 133.47
CA SER A 404 62.25 58.08 133.75
C SER A 404 63.41 58.97 134.21
N SER A 405 64.45 58.39 134.81
CA SER A 405 65.67 59.10 135.23
C SER A 405 66.70 59.20 134.09
N PHE A 406 66.60 58.31 133.10
CA PHE A 406 67.44 58.24 131.90
C PHE A 406 66.73 58.75 130.63
N GLU A 407 65.47 59.18 130.69
CA GLU A 407 64.82 59.94 129.63
C GLU A 407 65.20 61.42 129.77
N PRO A 408 66.09 61.95 128.92
CA PRO A 408 66.35 63.38 128.86
C PRO A 408 65.09 64.12 128.40
N ILE A 409 64.82 65.26 129.04
CA ILE A 409 63.73 66.20 128.78
C ILE A 409 63.45 66.32 127.26
N ARG A 410 62.32 65.75 126.83
CA ARG A 410 61.75 65.97 125.50
C ARG A 410 61.40 67.45 125.36
N LYS A 411 62.15 68.16 124.52
CA LYS A 411 61.67 69.39 123.87
C LYS A 411 60.40 69.06 123.10
N ARG A 412 59.25 69.54 123.60
CA ARG A 412 58.01 69.55 122.84
C ARG A 412 58.10 70.68 121.80
N SER A 413 58.28 70.32 120.54
CA SER A 413 58.04 71.20 119.40
C SER A 413 56.70 70.85 118.78
N ASN A 414 55.96 71.92 118.50
CA ASN A 414 54.63 71.97 117.90
C ASN A 414 54.61 71.52 116.42
N ASP A 415 53.37 71.41 115.93
CA ASP A 415 52.90 71.61 114.55
C ASP A 415 53.06 70.47 113.54
N SER A 416 51.95 69.78 113.25
CA SER A 416 51.30 69.64 111.92
C SER A 416 49.96 68.91 112.07
#